data_AF-A0A227J9F0-F1
#
_entry.id   AF-A0A227J9F0-F1
#
_cell.length_a   1.000
_cell.length_b   1.000
_cell.length_c   1.000
_cell.angle_alpha   90.00
_cell.angle_beta   90.00
_cell.angle_gamma   90.00
#
_symmetry.space_group_name_H-M   'P 1'
#
loop_
_entity.id
_entity.type
_entity.pdbx_description
1 polymer ?
#
loop_
_entity_poly.entity_id
_entity_poly.type
_entity_poly.pdbx_seq_one_letter_code
_entity_poly.pdbx_strand_id
1 'polypeptide(L)'
;SISSQFLTAFLMSAPLAEGEVRIKIEGDLVSKPYIDITLHIMKQFGVEVINNDYQEFVIPAGQHYVAPGDFLVEGDASSASYFLAAAAIKGGEVKVTGIGKNSIQGDIQFADALEKMGAEIEWGDDYVISRVGKLKGIDMDYNHIPDAAMTIATTALFAEGTTAIRNVYNWRVKETDRLSAMATELRKVGAEVEEGEDYIIVKPVPHLKHAAIDTYDDHRMAMCFSLLALSDTPVTINDPKCTSKTFPDYFDKLKALSC
;
A
#
# COMPACT_ATOMS: atom_id res chain seq x y z
N SER A 1 -16.78 -9.57 4.78
CA SER A 1 -15.55 -10.10 5.41
C SER A 1 -14.60 -10.90 4.50
N ILE A 2 -14.92 -11.25 3.24
CA ILE A 2 -14.06 -12.17 2.46
C ILE A 2 -13.07 -11.45 1.52
N SER A 3 -13.52 -10.60 0.58
CA SER A 3 -12.62 -9.83 -0.30
C SER A 3 -13.40 -8.75 -1.06
N SER A 4 -12.80 -7.57 -1.23
CA SER A 4 -13.37 -6.50 -2.07
C SER A 4 -13.41 -6.86 -3.56
N GLN A 5 -12.52 -7.75 -4.02
CA GLN A 5 -12.43 -8.09 -5.44
C GLN A 5 -13.67 -8.82 -5.98
N PHE A 6 -14.34 -9.63 -5.14
CA PHE A 6 -15.61 -10.24 -5.52
C PHE A 6 -16.67 -9.19 -5.79
N LEU A 7 -16.78 -8.20 -4.90
CA LEU A 7 -17.71 -7.09 -5.06
C LEU A 7 -17.37 -6.27 -6.30
N THR A 8 -16.10 -5.95 -6.53
CA THR A 8 -15.64 -5.27 -7.76
C THR A 8 -16.07 -6.01 -9.02
N ALA A 9 -15.91 -7.34 -9.08
CA ALA A 9 -16.33 -8.13 -10.24
C ALA A 9 -17.85 -8.05 -10.50
N PHE A 10 -18.67 -8.09 -9.44
CA PHE A 10 -20.12 -7.91 -9.57
C PHE A 10 -20.47 -6.47 -9.98
N LEU A 11 -19.86 -5.47 -9.36
CA LEU A 11 -20.08 -4.06 -9.69
C LEU A 11 -19.75 -3.77 -11.16
N MET A 12 -18.65 -4.30 -11.69
CA MET A 12 -18.24 -4.05 -13.08
C MET A 12 -19.12 -4.78 -14.11
N SER A 13 -19.74 -5.89 -13.75
CA SER A 13 -20.59 -6.67 -14.66
C SER A 13 -22.07 -6.29 -14.60
N ALA A 14 -22.55 -5.86 -13.42
CA ALA A 14 -23.94 -5.49 -13.16
C ALA A 14 -24.56 -4.46 -14.13
N PRO A 15 -23.84 -3.44 -14.65
CA PRO A 15 -24.40 -2.47 -15.58
C PRO A 15 -24.91 -3.10 -16.87
N LEU A 16 -24.38 -4.26 -17.25
CA LEU A 16 -24.74 -4.97 -18.48
C LEU A 16 -25.92 -5.93 -18.30
N ALA A 17 -26.51 -6.01 -17.10
CA ALA A 17 -27.69 -6.82 -16.84
C ALA A 17 -28.95 -6.20 -17.48
N GLU A 18 -29.93 -7.05 -17.80
CA GLU A 18 -31.21 -6.60 -18.40
C GLU A 18 -32.06 -5.75 -17.43
N GLY A 19 -31.86 -5.90 -16.13
CA GLY A 19 -32.64 -5.24 -15.08
C GLY A 19 -31.78 -4.57 -14.02
N GLU A 20 -32.43 -3.89 -13.09
CA GLU A 20 -31.75 -3.27 -11.95
C GLU A 20 -31.09 -4.35 -11.09
N VAL A 21 -29.84 -4.11 -10.71
CA VAL A 21 -29.08 -5.00 -9.81
C VAL A 21 -28.93 -4.31 -8.46
N ARG A 22 -29.22 -5.06 -7.38
CA ARG A 22 -28.98 -4.64 -6.00
C ARG A 22 -28.04 -5.61 -5.33
N ILE A 23 -26.93 -5.09 -4.82
CA ILE A 23 -25.93 -5.87 -4.09
C ILE A 23 -25.99 -5.42 -2.63
N LYS A 24 -26.39 -6.31 -1.73
CA LYS A 24 -26.42 -6.07 -0.29
C LYS A 24 -25.20 -6.70 0.37
N ILE A 25 -24.57 -5.96 1.27
CA ILE A 25 -23.42 -6.44 2.03
C ILE A 25 -23.92 -7.04 3.34
N GLU A 26 -23.52 -8.27 3.61
CA GLU A 26 -23.73 -8.90 4.91
C GLU A 26 -22.54 -8.57 5.83
N GLY A 27 -22.82 -7.85 6.93
CA GLY A 27 -21.82 -7.40 7.89
C GLY A 27 -21.01 -6.20 7.41
N ASP A 28 -19.77 -6.08 7.87
CA ASP A 28 -18.89 -4.96 7.53
C ASP A 28 -18.10 -5.20 6.25
N LEU A 29 -18.13 -4.19 5.37
CA LEU A 29 -17.32 -4.15 4.17
C LEU A 29 -15.89 -3.74 4.51
N VAL A 30 -14.94 -4.63 4.23
CA VAL A 30 -13.49 -4.38 4.30
C VAL A 30 -12.99 -3.77 2.99
N SER A 31 -11.87 -3.06 3.04
CA SER A 31 -11.19 -2.55 1.84
C SER A 31 -12.04 -1.59 0.99
N LYS A 32 -12.84 -0.73 1.64
CA LYS A 32 -13.66 0.31 1.00
C LYS A 32 -12.90 1.17 -0.04
N PRO A 33 -11.64 1.59 0.20
CA PRO A 33 -10.88 2.36 -0.80
C PRO A 33 -10.74 1.67 -2.17
N TYR A 34 -10.67 0.34 -2.21
CA TYR A 34 -10.61 -0.41 -3.47
C TYR A 34 -11.95 -0.43 -4.21
N ILE A 35 -13.05 -0.38 -3.46
CA ILE A 35 -14.40 -0.23 -4.03
C ILE A 35 -14.55 1.19 -4.57
N ASP A 36 -14.03 2.21 -3.90
CA ASP A 36 -14.08 3.59 -4.36
C ASP A 36 -13.35 3.78 -5.70
N ILE A 37 -12.19 3.14 -5.88
CA ILE A 37 -11.50 3.08 -7.18
C ILE A 37 -12.42 2.49 -8.26
N THR A 38 -13.10 1.38 -7.94
CA THR A 38 -14.03 0.71 -8.87
C THR A 38 -15.17 1.65 -9.26
N LEU A 39 -15.85 2.25 -8.28
CA LEU A 39 -16.97 3.16 -8.50
C LEU A 39 -16.55 4.41 -9.29
N HIS A 40 -15.37 4.96 -8.98
CA HIS A 40 -14.83 6.12 -9.68
C HIS A 40 -14.57 5.82 -11.16
N ILE A 41 -13.89 4.71 -11.46
CA ILE A 41 -13.60 4.30 -12.84
C ILE A 41 -14.91 4.01 -13.58
N MET A 42 -15.86 3.30 -12.95
CA MET A 42 -17.16 3.05 -13.56
C MET A 42 -17.87 4.34 -13.96
N LYS A 43 -17.83 5.36 -13.09
CA LYS A 43 -18.39 6.67 -13.36
C LYS A 43 -17.71 7.40 -14.51
N GLN A 44 -16.38 7.33 -14.60
CA GLN A 44 -15.64 7.91 -15.73
C GLN A 44 -16.00 7.25 -17.07
N PHE A 45 -16.41 5.99 -17.06
CA PHE A 45 -16.94 5.27 -18.22
C PHE A 45 -18.48 5.38 -18.34
N GLY A 46 -19.09 6.37 -17.69
CA GLY A 46 -20.51 6.71 -17.86
C GLY A 46 -21.50 5.83 -17.11
N VAL A 47 -21.04 5.00 -16.17
CA VAL A 47 -21.90 4.16 -15.34
C VAL A 47 -22.08 4.76 -13.95
N GLU A 48 -23.32 4.96 -13.54
CA GLU A 48 -23.70 5.42 -12.21
C GLU A 48 -24.05 4.23 -11.31
N VAL A 49 -23.52 4.25 -10.09
CA VAL A 49 -23.83 3.30 -9.03
C VAL A 49 -24.24 4.09 -7.80
N ILE A 50 -25.40 3.79 -7.25
CA ILE A 50 -25.87 4.38 -6.00
C ILE A 50 -25.27 3.56 -4.85
N ASN A 51 -24.32 4.15 -4.12
CA ASN A 51 -23.72 3.56 -2.93
C ASN A 51 -24.46 4.04 -1.68
N ASN A 52 -25.24 3.16 -1.06
CA ASN A 52 -25.95 3.39 0.20
C ASN A 52 -25.04 2.95 1.36
N ASP A 53 -24.15 3.84 1.80
CA ASP A 53 -23.26 3.68 2.96
C ASP A 53 -22.45 2.37 2.98
N TYR A 54 -22.06 1.88 1.81
CA TYR A 54 -21.36 0.60 1.63
C TYR A 54 -22.12 -0.62 2.16
N GLN A 55 -23.42 -0.48 2.44
CA GLN A 55 -24.30 -1.56 2.87
C GLN A 55 -25.16 -2.07 1.71
N GLU A 56 -25.45 -1.21 0.74
CA GLU A 56 -26.12 -1.60 -0.50
C GLU A 56 -25.57 -0.80 -1.69
N PHE A 57 -25.36 -1.48 -2.81
CA PHE A 57 -25.05 -0.86 -4.09
C PHE A 57 -26.20 -1.12 -5.06
N VAL A 58 -26.78 -0.06 -5.61
CA VAL A 58 -27.87 -0.14 -6.59
C VAL A 58 -27.35 0.32 -7.95
N ILE A 59 -27.49 -0.56 -8.95
CA ILE A 59 -27.08 -0.32 -10.33
C ILE A 59 -28.35 -0.25 -11.18
N PRO A 60 -28.78 0.96 -11.62
CA PRO A 60 -29.92 1.12 -12.51
C PRO A 60 -29.78 0.33 -13.81
N ALA A 61 -30.91 -0.16 -14.32
CA ALA A 61 -30.99 -0.91 -15.58
C ALA A 61 -30.65 -0.04 -16.81
N GLY A 62 -30.24 -0.69 -17.91
CA GLY A 62 -30.08 -0.05 -19.22
C GLY A 62 -28.83 0.84 -19.35
N GLN A 63 -27.84 0.64 -18.46
CA GLN A 63 -26.57 1.35 -18.55
C GLN A 63 -25.57 0.61 -19.46
N HIS A 64 -24.65 1.36 -20.06
CA HIS A 64 -23.56 0.80 -20.85
C HIS A 64 -22.31 1.64 -20.61
N TYR A 65 -21.15 0.98 -20.64
CA TYR A 65 -19.88 1.71 -20.59
C TYR A 65 -19.65 2.49 -21.89
N VAL A 66 -19.24 3.75 -21.73
CA VAL A 66 -18.85 4.64 -22.81
C VAL A 66 -17.37 4.97 -22.64
N ALA A 67 -16.59 4.79 -23.70
CA ALA A 67 -15.17 5.11 -23.67
C ALA A 67 -14.97 6.63 -23.46
N PRO A 68 -14.13 7.05 -22.49
CA PRO A 68 -13.89 8.47 -22.23
C PRO A 68 -12.93 9.12 -23.25
N GLY A 69 -12.44 8.37 -24.25
CA GLY A 69 -11.34 8.78 -25.12
C GLY A 69 -10.02 8.33 -24.52
N ASP A 70 -9.14 9.28 -24.19
CA ASP A 70 -7.87 9.00 -23.53
C ASP A 70 -8.08 8.73 -22.03
N PHE A 71 -7.48 7.66 -21.53
CA PHE A 71 -7.54 7.29 -20.12
C PHE A 71 -6.13 6.92 -19.64
N LEU A 72 -5.59 7.71 -18.71
CA LEU A 72 -4.32 7.40 -18.05
C LEU A 72 -4.57 6.32 -17.01
N VAL A 73 -3.91 5.17 -17.18
CA VAL A 73 -3.82 4.17 -16.12
C VAL A 73 -2.75 4.64 -15.15
N GLU A 74 -3.16 4.97 -13.93
CA GLU A 74 -2.24 5.36 -12.86
C GLU A 74 -1.22 4.24 -12.57
N GLY A 75 -0.03 4.64 -12.13
CA GLY A 75 0.93 3.71 -11.54
C GLY A 75 0.41 3.14 -10.22
N ASP A 76 1.02 2.07 -9.73
CA ASP A 76 0.64 1.46 -8.45
C ASP A 76 1.13 2.32 -7.27
N ALA A 77 0.18 2.94 -6.55
CA ALA A 77 0.47 3.76 -5.38
C ALA A 77 1.11 2.96 -4.23
N SER A 78 0.78 1.67 -4.09
CA SER A 78 1.45 0.80 -3.12
C SER A 78 2.93 0.63 -3.49
N SER A 79 3.24 0.39 -4.77
CA SER A 79 4.62 0.22 -5.24
C SER A 79 5.46 1.50 -5.17
N ALA A 80 4.82 2.67 -5.30
CA ALA A 80 5.50 3.94 -5.10
C ALA A 80 6.04 4.14 -3.68
N SER A 81 5.40 3.53 -2.67
CA SER A 81 5.78 3.68 -1.27
C SER A 81 7.24 3.32 -1.02
N TYR A 82 7.76 2.28 -1.68
CA TYR A 82 9.15 1.83 -1.48
C TYR A 82 10.16 2.90 -1.90
N PHE A 83 9.92 3.59 -3.01
CA PHE A 83 10.83 4.60 -3.54
C PHE A 83 10.72 5.93 -2.78
N LEU A 84 9.51 6.31 -2.39
CA LEU A 84 9.30 7.48 -1.53
C LEU A 84 9.96 7.28 -0.16
N ALA A 85 9.84 6.08 0.42
CA ALA A 85 10.52 5.71 1.66
C ALA A 85 12.04 5.73 1.49
N ALA A 86 12.56 5.22 0.37
CA ALA A 86 14.00 5.18 0.13
C ALA A 86 14.65 6.56 0.20
N ALA A 87 14.04 7.57 -0.42
CA ALA A 87 14.50 8.96 -0.32
C ALA A 87 14.34 9.55 1.08
N ALA A 88 13.22 9.26 1.75
CA ALA A 88 13.00 9.72 3.12
C ALA A 88 14.03 9.15 4.10
N ILE A 89 14.46 7.90 3.90
CA ILE A 89 15.43 7.18 4.74
C ILE A 89 16.87 7.60 4.45
N LYS A 90 17.34 7.44 3.19
CA LYS A 90 18.75 7.59 2.84
C LYS A 90 19.10 9.01 2.40
N GLY A 91 18.09 9.77 2.01
CA GLY A 91 18.20 11.11 1.46
C GLY A 91 18.37 11.15 -0.05
N GLY A 92 18.63 12.36 -0.55
CA GLY A 92 18.44 12.70 -1.95
C GLY A 92 17.01 13.15 -2.24
N GLU A 93 16.65 13.11 -3.52
CA GLU A 93 15.32 13.43 -4.02
C GLU A 93 14.87 12.29 -4.94
N VAL A 94 13.71 11.70 -4.66
CA VAL A 94 13.08 10.71 -5.55
C VAL A 94 11.73 11.24 -5.98
N LYS A 95 11.56 11.37 -7.30
CA LYS A 95 10.30 11.70 -7.95
C LYS A 95 9.67 10.43 -8.51
N VAL A 96 8.48 10.08 -8.01
CA VAL A 96 7.66 9.01 -8.57
C VAL A 96 6.60 9.64 -9.46
N THR A 97 6.56 9.28 -10.74
CA THR A 97 5.58 9.76 -11.73
C THR A 97 4.49 8.73 -11.99
N GLY A 98 3.33 9.17 -12.48
CA GLY A 98 2.18 8.30 -12.78
C GLY A 98 1.18 8.17 -11.62
N ILE A 99 1.44 8.86 -10.52
CA ILE A 99 0.56 9.03 -9.36
C ILE A 99 0.73 10.46 -8.86
N GLY A 100 -0.32 11.10 -8.37
CA GLY A 100 -0.24 12.49 -7.93
C GLY A 100 -1.40 12.89 -7.05
N LYS A 101 -1.59 14.20 -6.86
CA LYS A 101 -2.58 14.75 -5.92
C LYS A 101 -4.03 14.39 -6.23
N ASN A 102 -4.31 14.02 -7.48
CA ASN A 102 -5.66 13.65 -7.94
C ASN A 102 -5.87 12.13 -7.99
N SER A 103 -4.89 11.35 -7.50
CA SER A 103 -4.96 9.89 -7.48
C SER A 103 -6.18 9.41 -6.70
N ILE A 104 -6.92 8.47 -7.27
CA ILE A 104 -8.05 7.82 -6.60
C ILE A 104 -7.62 6.64 -5.74
N GLN A 105 -6.38 6.18 -5.90
CA GLN A 105 -5.82 5.11 -5.10
C GLN A 105 -5.55 5.61 -3.67
N GLY A 106 -6.19 4.95 -2.69
CA GLY A 106 -6.05 5.32 -1.28
C GLY A 106 -4.60 5.25 -0.77
N ASP A 107 -3.82 4.28 -1.25
CA ASP A 107 -2.42 4.04 -0.85
C ASP A 107 -1.49 5.25 -1.09
N ILE A 108 -1.91 6.24 -1.89
CA ILE A 108 -1.20 7.50 -2.06
C ILE A 108 -1.02 8.26 -0.73
N GLN A 109 -1.90 8.05 0.25
CA GLN A 109 -1.80 8.61 1.60
C GLN A 109 -0.59 8.10 2.38
N PHE A 110 0.15 7.11 1.86
CA PHE A 110 1.48 6.78 2.37
C PHE A 110 2.43 7.98 2.37
N ALA A 111 2.33 8.85 1.37
CA ALA A 111 3.13 10.07 1.32
C ALA A 111 2.78 11.02 2.49
N ASP A 112 1.50 11.15 2.85
CA ASP A 112 1.08 11.91 4.05
C ASP A 112 1.62 11.29 5.35
N ALA A 113 1.68 9.95 5.42
CA ALA A 113 2.29 9.27 6.57
C ALA A 113 3.80 9.55 6.66
N LEU A 114 4.52 9.52 5.54
CA LEU A 114 5.94 9.90 5.49
C LEU A 114 6.16 11.36 5.88
N GLU A 115 5.30 12.28 5.43
CA GLU A 115 5.35 13.69 5.84
C GLU A 115 5.19 13.83 7.36
N LYS A 116 4.24 13.10 7.96
CA LYS A 116 4.04 13.05 9.42
C LYS A 116 5.22 12.43 10.16
N MET A 117 5.92 11.47 9.56
CA MET A 117 7.19 10.97 10.10
C MET A 117 8.30 12.04 10.01
N GLY A 118 8.18 13.01 9.11
CA GLY A 118 9.08 14.16 8.99
C GLY A 118 9.84 14.25 7.67
N ALA A 119 9.47 13.46 6.65
CA ALA A 119 9.95 13.62 5.28
C ALA A 119 9.39 14.92 4.67
N GLU A 120 10.12 15.52 3.73
CA GLU A 120 9.57 16.60 2.90
C GLU A 120 8.90 15.98 1.66
N ILE A 121 7.60 16.23 1.50
CA ILE A 121 6.79 15.72 0.40
C ILE A 121 6.31 16.88 -0.47
N GLU A 122 6.49 16.75 -1.78
CA GLU A 122 5.94 17.68 -2.76
C GLU A 122 4.98 16.93 -3.70
N TRP A 123 3.78 17.51 -3.85
CA TRP A 123 2.71 16.96 -4.66
C TRP A 123 2.59 17.66 -6.00
N GLY A 124 2.71 16.89 -7.08
CA GLY A 124 2.33 17.29 -8.43
C GLY A 124 0.96 16.74 -8.84
N ASP A 125 0.52 17.11 -10.05
CA ASP A 125 -0.72 16.56 -10.63
C ASP A 125 -0.57 15.07 -10.96
N ASP A 126 0.60 14.69 -11.46
CA ASP A 126 0.96 13.36 -11.96
C ASP A 126 2.26 12.82 -11.34
N TYR A 127 2.73 13.45 -10.26
CA TYR A 127 3.91 13.00 -9.52
C TYR A 127 3.82 13.24 -8.01
N VAL A 128 4.65 12.51 -7.26
CA VAL A 128 4.99 12.78 -5.86
C VAL A 128 6.51 12.78 -5.72
N ILE A 129 7.06 13.77 -5.02
CA ILE A 129 8.48 13.84 -4.68
C ILE A 129 8.64 13.62 -3.18
N SER A 130 9.62 12.80 -2.81
CA SER A 130 10.08 12.62 -1.43
C SER A 130 11.53 13.05 -1.29
N ARG A 131 11.82 13.77 -0.21
CA ARG A 131 13.17 14.21 0.17
C ARG A 131 13.46 13.84 1.62
N VAL A 132 14.75 13.85 1.95
CA VAL A 132 15.26 13.48 3.27
C VAL A 132 14.56 14.25 4.40
N GLY A 133 14.24 13.53 5.48
CA GLY A 133 13.72 14.10 6.70
C GLY A 133 14.37 13.46 7.93
N LYS A 134 14.25 14.12 9.10
CA LYS A 134 14.52 13.44 10.37
C LYS A 134 13.27 12.66 10.76
N LEU A 135 13.23 11.40 10.34
CA LEU A 135 12.10 10.51 10.58
C LEU A 135 11.89 10.30 12.08
N LYS A 136 10.64 10.38 12.53
CA LYS A 136 10.19 10.13 13.89
C LYS A 136 9.11 9.07 13.89
N GLY A 137 9.06 8.31 14.98
CA GLY A 137 8.02 7.33 15.20
C GLY A 137 6.64 7.99 15.30
N ILE A 138 5.63 7.32 14.74
CA ILE A 138 4.24 7.77 14.70
C ILE A 138 3.31 6.66 15.19
N ASP A 139 2.15 7.01 15.74
CA ASP A 139 1.07 6.07 16.12
C ASP A 139 -0.19 6.43 15.34
N MET A 140 -0.55 5.60 14.36
CA MET A 140 -1.58 5.93 13.39
C MET A 140 -2.40 4.71 12.95
N ASP A 141 -3.64 4.99 12.54
CA ASP A 141 -4.53 4.05 11.85
C ASP A 141 -4.12 3.92 10.38
N TYR A 142 -3.97 2.68 9.91
CA TYR A 142 -3.58 2.35 8.54
C TYR A 142 -4.59 1.43 7.81
N ASN A 143 -5.82 1.33 8.31
CA ASN A 143 -6.86 0.52 7.69
C ASN A 143 -7.16 0.93 6.24
N HIS A 144 -6.99 2.23 5.94
CA HIS A 144 -7.26 2.81 4.63
C HIS A 144 -6.13 2.61 3.61
N ILE A 145 -4.90 2.30 4.05
CA ILE A 145 -3.74 2.07 3.18
C ILE A 145 -2.97 0.79 3.52
N PRO A 146 -3.66 -0.36 3.63
CA PRO A 146 -3.10 -1.54 4.27
C PRO A 146 -1.88 -2.09 3.54
N ASP A 147 -1.82 -1.96 2.22
CA ASP A 147 -0.73 -2.51 1.42
C ASP A 147 0.54 -1.65 1.54
N ALA A 148 0.42 -0.32 1.42
CA ALA A 148 1.54 0.61 1.64
C ALA A 148 1.98 0.72 3.12
N ALA A 149 1.11 0.40 4.08
CA ALA A 149 1.45 0.42 5.51
C ALA A 149 2.55 -0.58 5.90
N MET A 150 2.75 -1.65 5.13
CA MET A 150 3.88 -2.57 5.34
C MET A 150 5.23 -1.85 5.17
N THR A 151 5.28 -0.86 4.28
CA THR A 151 6.47 -0.03 4.06
C THR A 151 6.75 0.86 5.28
N ILE A 152 5.73 1.32 6.01
CA ILE A 152 5.91 2.07 7.26
C ILE A 152 6.63 1.22 8.31
N ALA A 153 6.31 -0.08 8.41
CA ALA A 153 6.91 -0.96 9.40
C ALA A 153 8.43 -1.15 9.21
N THR A 154 8.91 -1.16 7.97
CA THR A 154 10.36 -1.20 7.68
C THR A 154 10.99 0.19 7.75
N THR A 155 10.28 1.23 7.34
CA THR A 155 10.71 2.64 7.51
C THR A 155 10.90 3.01 8.98
N ALA A 156 10.10 2.44 9.88
CA ALA A 156 10.19 2.64 11.32
C ALA A 156 11.57 2.28 11.91
N LEU A 157 12.33 1.39 11.26
CA LEU A 157 13.69 1.04 11.67
C LEU A 157 14.68 2.21 11.54
N PHE A 158 14.34 3.23 10.75
CA PHE A 158 15.15 4.42 10.47
C PHE A 158 14.63 5.68 11.16
N ALA A 159 13.55 5.57 11.94
CA ALA A 159 12.95 6.68 12.65
C ALA A 159 13.49 6.83 14.08
N GLU A 160 13.42 8.03 14.63
CA GLU A 160 13.63 8.27 16.07
C GLU A 160 12.36 7.94 16.86
N GLY A 161 12.45 6.96 17.76
CA GLY A 161 11.33 6.56 18.62
C GLY A 161 10.46 5.44 18.03
N THR A 162 9.41 5.08 18.75
CA THR A 162 8.56 3.93 18.45
C THR A 162 7.50 4.27 17.40
N THR A 163 7.30 3.39 16.43
CA THR A 163 6.20 3.50 15.45
C THR A 163 5.14 2.44 15.74
N ALA A 164 3.88 2.83 15.79
CA ALA A 164 2.72 1.95 15.98
C ALA A 164 1.78 2.03 14.78
N ILE A 165 1.53 0.87 14.19
CA ILE A 165 0.64 0.70 13.03
C ILE A 165 -0.62 0.03 13.55
N ARG A 166 -1.74 0.76 13.55
CA ARG A 166 -3.02 0.34 14.15
C ARG A 166 -4.05 -0.05 13.09
N ASN A 167 -5.06 -0.83 13.53
CA ASN A 167 -6.24 -1.17 12.74
C ASN A 167 -5.91 -1.90 11.42
N VAL A 168 -4.92 -2.79 11.47
CA VAL A 168 -4.41 -3.58 10.35
C VAL A 168 -4.76 -5.07 10.48
N TYR A 169 -5.87 -5.43 11.15
CA TYR A 169 -6.35 -6.82 11.22
C TYR A 169 -6.43 -7.48 9.83
N ASN A 170 -6.73 -6.69 8.80
CA ASN A 170 -6.80 -7.15 7.42
C ASN A 170 -5.49 -7.80 6.89
N TRP A 171 -4.34 -7.57 7.53
CA TRP A 171 -3.07 -8.22 7.21
C TRP A 171 -3.06 -9.73 7.53
N ARG A 172 -3.84 -10.16 8.53
CA ARG A 172 -3.92 -11.56 8.95
C ARG A 172 -4.69 -12.45 7.98
N VAL A 173 -5.56 -11.85 7.17
CA VAL A 173 -6.49 -12.55 6.27
C VAL A 173 -6.06 -12.51 4.80
N LYS A 174 -4.79 -12.16 4.53
CA LYS A 174 -4.19 -12.15 3.18
C LYS A 174 -3.69 -13.55 2.81
N GLU A 175 -2.97 -13.66 1.69
CA GLU A 175 -2.39 -14.93 1.23
C GLU A 175 -1.46 -15.58 2.26
N THR A 176 -0.84 -14.76 3.12
CA THR A 176 -0.14 -15.12 4.35
C THR A 176 -0.60 -14.21 5.48
N ASP A 177 -0.37 -14.59 6.75
CA ASP A 177 -0.50 -13.65 7.86
C ASP A 177 0.65 -12.64 7.79
N ARG A 178 0.41 -11.52 7.09
CA ARG A 178 1.42 -10.47 6.88
C ARG A 178 1.84 -9.82 8.19
N LEU A 179 0.98 -9.79 9.19
CA LEU A 179 1.30 -9.18 10.48
C LEU A 179 2.36 -10.03 11.21
N SER A 180 2.11 -11.33 11.33
CA SER A 180 3.08 -12.26 11.91
C SER A 180 4.34 -12.40 11.06
N ALA A 181 4.23 -12.37 9.72
CA ALA A 181 5.39 -12.39 8.82
C ALA A 181 6.28 -11.15 9.02
N MET A 182 5.71 -9.94 8.97
CA MET A 182 6.45 -8.70 9.22
C MET A 182 7.11 -8.70 10.60
N ALA A 183 6.39 -9.11 11.63
CA ALA A 183 6.93 -9.16 12.98
C ALA A 183 8.08 -10.17 13.12
N THR A 184 7.98 -11.33 12.45
CA THR A 184 9.04 -12.34 12.44
C THR A 184 10.30 -11.81 11.77
N GLU A 185 10.17 -11.23 10.57
CA GLU A 185 11.31 -10.76 9.78
C GLU A 185 11.96 -9.50 10.39
N LEU A 186 11.18 -8.59 10.97
CA LEU A 186 11.71 -7.43 11.71
C LEU A 186 12.52 -7.85 12.95
N ARG A 187 12.10 -8.90 13.66
CA ARG A 187 12.87 -9.42 14.80
C ARG A 187 14.21 -10.01 14.38
N LYS A 188 14.31 -10.63 13.19
CA LYS A 188 15.58 -11.18 12.67
C LYS A 188 16.66 -10.10 12.52
N VAL A 189 16.27 -8.89 12.13
CA VAL A 189 17.18 -7.74 11.97
C VAL A 189 17.46 -7.00 13.29
N GLY A 190 16.93 -7.52 14.40
CA GLY A 190 17.22 -7.07 15.76
C GLY A 190 16.20 -6.10 16.35
N ALA A 191 15.15 -5.72 15.61
CA ALA A 191 14.13 -4.82 16.12
C ALA A 191 13.34 -5.42 17.29
N GLU A 192 12.95 -4.58 18.24
CA GLU A 192 11.96 -4.94 19.26
C GLU A 192 10.57 -4.73 18.65
N VAL A 193 9.78 -5.81 18.58
CA VAL A 193 8.48 -5.81 17.91
C VAL A 193 7.42 -6.42 18.81
N GLU A 194 6.42 -5.61 19.11
CA GLU A 194 5.17 -6.04 19.73
C GLU A 194 4.12 -6.26 18.64
N GLU A 195 3.49 -7.43 18.67
CA GLU A 195 2.43 -7.82 17.75
C GLU A 195 1.17 -8.05 18.57
N GLY A 196 0.09 -7.34 18.21
CA GLY A 196 -1.24 -7.52 18.78
C GLY A 196 -2.21 -8.13 17.79
N GLU A 197 -3.50 -8.14 18.12
CA GLU A 197 -4.54 -8.70 17.25
C GLU A 197 -4.63 -7.96 15.91
N ASP A 198 -4.59 -6.63 15.92
CA ASP A 198 -4.79 -5.76 14.77
C ASP A 198 -3.75 -4.63 14.68
N TYR A 199 -2.62 -4.78 15.38
CA TYR A 199 -1.55 -3.79 15.37
C TYR A 199 -0.16 -4.43 15.41
N ILE A 200 0.83 -3.67 14.95
CA ILE A 200 2.25 -3.96 15.13
C ILE A 200 2.95 -2.68 15.61
N ILE A 201 3.77 -2.81 16.65
CA ILE A 201 4.58 -1.73 17.19
C ILE A 201 6.04 -2.08 16.97
N VAL A 202 6.75 -1.21 16.26
CA VAL A 202 8.15 -1.40 15.87
C VAL A 202 8.99 -0.35 16.58
N LYS A 203 9.96 -0.81 17.36
CA LYS A 203 10.95 0.04 17.99
C LYS A 203 12.30 -0.12 17.29
N PRO A 204 12.90 0.98 16.79
CA PRO A 204 14.17 0.93 16.09
C PRO A 204 15.30 0.51 17.02
N VAL A 205 16.38 0.01 16.44
CA VAL A 205 17.62 -0.33 17.14
C VAL A 205 18.79 0.47 16.60
N PRO A 206 19.83 0.76 17.42
CA PRO A 206 20.98 1.53 16.97
C PRO A 206 21.72 0.92 15.77
N HIS A 207 21.73 -0.41 15.68
CA HIS A 207 22.38 -1.15 14.59
C HIS A 207 21.50 -2.33 14.18
N LEU A 208 21.18 -2.39 12.88
CA LEU A 208 20.51 -3.54 12.30
C LEU A 208 21.47 -4.73 12.19
N LYS A 209 20.93 -5.94 12.33
CA LYS A 209 21.64 -7.19 12.08
C LYS A 209 21.38 -7.66 10.66
N HIS A 210 22.42 -8.20 10.02
CA HIS A 210 22.22 -8.92 8.75
C HIS A 210 21.25 -10.08 8.99
N ALA A 211 20.31 -10.23 8.07
CA ALA A 211 19.34 -11.31 8.10
C ALA A 211 19.02 -11.79 6.67
N ALA A 212 18.68 -13.07 6.59
CA ALA A 212 18.02 -13.66 5.44
C ALA A 212 16.50 -13.60 5.65
N ILE A 213 15.83 -12.87 4.77
CA ILE A 213 14.41 -12.53 4.87
C ILE A 213 13.59 -13.49 4.03
N ASP A 214 12.66 -14.16 4.69
CA ASP A 214 11.64 -14.99 4.06
C ASP A 214 10.51 -14.12 3.52
N THR A 215 10.09 -14.36 2.28
CA THR A 215 9.14 -13.49 1.57
C THR A 215 7.72 -14.03 1.55
N TYR A 216 7.50 -15.29 1.95
CA TYR A 216 6.17 -15.90 2.08
C TYR A 216 5.32 -15.84 0.80
N ASP A 217 5.96 -15.96 -0.37
CA ASP A 217 5.33 -15.75 -1.69
C ASP A 217 4.66 -14.37 -1.85
N ASP A 218 5.01 -13.42 -0.98
CA ASP A 218 4.50 -12.05 -0.98
C ASP A 218 5.56 -11.07 -1.46
N HIS A 219 5.35 -10.55 -2.67
CA HIS A 219 6.14 -9.47 -3.26
C HIS A 219 6.35 -8.27 -2.32
N ARG A 220 5.36 -7.93 -1.48
CA ARG A 220 5.48 -6.78 -0.57
C ARG A 220 6.48 -7.02 0.54
N MET A 221 6.62 -8.26 1.03
CA MET A 221 7.68 -8.61 1.98
C MET A 221 9.06 -8.36 1.36
N ALA A 222 9.28 -8.84 0.12
CA ALA A 222 10.54 -8.64 -0.58
C ALA A 222 10.86 -7.14 -0.76
N MET A 223 9.89 -6.34 -1.21
CA MET A 223 10.08 -4.92 -1.49
C MET A 223 10.27 -4.10 -0.20
N CYS A 224 9.48 -4.35 0.85
CA CYS A 224 9.64 -3.68 2.15
C CYS A 224 11.04 -3.92 2.72
N PHE A 225 11.47 -5.18 2.78
CA PHE A 225 12.74 -5.52 3.41
C PHE A 225 13.97 -5.14 2.59
N SER A 226 13.81 -4.86 1.29
CA SER A 226 14.91 -4.32 0.48
C SER A 226 15.40 -2.95 1.00
N LEU A 227 14.52 -2.17 1.64
CA LEU A 227 14.85 -0.85 2.19
C LEU A 227 15.90 -0.92 3.31
N LEU A 228 16.09 -2.08 3.94
CA LEU A 228 17.11 -2.25 4.96
C LEU A 228 18.53 -2.10 4.40
N ALA A 229 18.72 -2.33 3.09
CA ALA A 229 19.99 -2.08 2.41
C ALA A 229 20.39 -0.59 2.39
N LEU A 230 19.49 0.32 2.78
CA LEU A 230 19.80 1.75 2.95
C LEU A 230 20.54 2.03 4.27
N SER A 231 20.55 1.07 5.21
CA SER A 231 21.41 1.13 6.40
C SER A 231 22.87 0.79 6.05
N ASP A 232 23.74 0.75 7.05
CA ASP A 232 25.11 0.24 6.90
C ASP A 232 25.19 -1.30 6.97
N THR A 233 24.04 -1.98 7.08
CA THR A 233 23.93 -3.43 7.21
C THR A 233 23.29 -4.03 5.95
N PRO A 234 23.92 -5.03 5.31
CA PRO A 234 23.30 -5.72 4.18
C PRO A 234 22.10 -6.57 4.61
N VAL A 235 21.22 -6.86 3.66
CA VAL A 235 20.07 -7.76 3.83
C VAL A 235 20.05 -8.78 2.70
N THR A 236 19.67 -10.02 2.99
CA THR A 236 19.46 -11.07 1.99
C THR A 236 17.97 -11.31 1.84
N ILE A 237 17.44 -11.25 0.61
CA ILE A 237 16.04 -11.60 0.31
C ILE A 237 16.04 -13.03 -0.27
N ASN A 238 15.35 -13.97 0.37
CA ASN A 238 15.45 -15.40 0.04
C ASN A 238 14.80 -15.77 -1.30
N ASP A 239 13.61 -15.22 -1.59
CA ASP A 239 12.97 -15.38 -2.90
C ASP A 239 12.60 -14.01 -3.49
N PRO A 240 13.55 -13.34 -4.17
CA PRO A 240 13.28 -12.03 -4.76
C PRO A 240 12.36 -12.11 -5.98
N LYS A 241 12.15 -13.29 -6.58
CA LYS A 241 11.33 -13.44 -7.79
C LYS A 241 9.85 -13.26 -7.53
N CYS A 242 9.39 -13.40 -6.29
CA CYS A 242 7.99 -13.14 -5.92
C CYS A 242 7.54 -11.73 -6.32
N THR A 243 8.46 -10.76 -6.43
CA THR A 243 8.21 -9.39 -6.94
C THR A 243 7.61 -9.35 -8.34
N SER A 244 7.83 -10.37 -9.17
CA SER A 244 7.25 -10.47 -10.52
C SER A 244 5.72 -10.50 -10.55
N LYS A 245 5.06 -10.71 -9.39
CA LYS A 245 3.60 -10.62 -9.26
C LYS A 245 3.07 -9.22 -9.60
N THR A 246 3.79 -8.16 -9.23
CA THR A 246 3.35 -6.77 -9.49
C THR A 246 4.43 -5.89 -10.10
N PHE A 247 5.71 -6.21 -9.88
CA PHE A 247 6.81 -5.34 -10.25
C PHE A 247 8.08 -6.12 -10.65
N PRO A 248 8.09 -6.72 -11.87
CA PRO A 248 9.16 -7.61 -12.31
C PRO A 248 10.57 -6.99 -12.33
N ASP A 249 10.67 -5.69 -12.55
CA ASP A 249 11.91 -4.92 -12.61
C ASP A 249 12.22 -4.13 -11.32
N TYR A 250 11.57 -4.47 -10.20
CA TYR A 250 11.71 -3.75 -8.93
C TYR A 250 13.16 -3.55 -8.48
N PHE A 251 13.94 -4.63 -8.41
CA PHE A 251 15.33 -4.55 -7.93
C PHE A 251 16.24 -3.79 -8.89
N ASP A 252 15.95 -3.82 -10.20
CA ASP A 252 16.67 -3.01 -11.18
C ASP A 252 16.36 -1.52 -11.01
N LYS A 253 15.09 -1.17 -10.73
CA LYS A 253 14.67 0.20 -10.41
C LYS A 253 15.30 0.71 -9.12
N LEU A 254 15.28 -0.10 -8.05
CA LEU A 254 15.90 0.25 -6.78
C LEU A 254 17.41 0.46 -6.93
N LYS A 255 18.08 -0.42 -7.69
CA LYS A 255 19.51 -0.29 -8.01
C LYS A 255 19.79 0.98 -8.81
N ALA A 256 18.94 1.35 -9.75
CA ALA A 256 19.11 2.57 -10.55
C ALA A 256 19.05 3.86 -9.71
N LEU A 257 18.42 3.81 -8.53
CA LEU A 257 18.39 4.92 -7.56
C LEU A 257 19.56 4.90 -6.56
N SER A 258 20.37 3.83 -6.56
CA SER A 258 21.49 3.67 -5.64
C SER A 258 22.77 4.30 -6.21
N CYS A 259 23.42 5.16 -5.43
CA CYS A 259 24.68 5.83 -5.78
C CYS A 259 25.88 5.17 -5.10
#